data_AF-A0A452G7X8-F1
#
_entry.id   AF-A0A452G7X8-F1
#
_cell.length_a   1.000
_cell.length_b   1.000
_cell.length_c   1.000
_cell.angle_alpha   90.00
_cell.angle_beta   90.00
_cell.angle_gamma   90.00
#
_symmetry.space_group_name_H-M   'P 1'
#
loop_
_entity.id
_entity.type
_entity.pdbx_description
1 polymer ?
#
loop_
_entity_poly.entity_id
_entity_poly.type
_entity_poly.pdbx_seq_one_letter_code
_entity_poly.pdbx_strand_id
1 'polypeptide(L)'
;VPGSHGLLQAVDTELTVDSVEWCPLAGCRHLLACGTYQLWKPEGRPADGPPVRLGRLYLYSCNEDRSPCPLVEVQRRDTPAILDMKWYTFGDSPPWLEFVMKT
;
A
#
# COMPACT_ATOMS: atom_id res chain seq x y z
N VAL A 1 -25.15 22.28 -5.99
CA VAL A 1 -25.49 21.57 -4.73
C VAL A 1 -24.60 22.11 -3.63
N PRO A 2 -25.16 22.76 -2.59
CA PRO A 2 -24.37 23.29 -1.49
C PRO A 2 -23.75 22.13 -0.69
N GLY A 3 -22.42 22.14 -0.56
CA GLY A 3 -21.70 21.36 0.45
C GLY A 3 -21.55 19.87 0.19
N SER A 4 -20.98 19.45 -0.94
CA SER A 4 -20.33 18.13 -1.00
C SER A 4 -19.04 18.18 -0.17
N HIS A 5 -19.18 18.08 1.16
CA HIS A 5 -18.03 17.80 2.01
C HIS A 5 -17.50 16.43 1.59
N GLY A 6 -16.28 16.39 1.04
CA GLY A 6 -15.63 15.13 0.68
C GLY A 6 -15.58 14.22 1.91
N LEU A 7 -15.91 12.95 1.72
CA LEU A 7 -15.77 11.93 2.76
C LEU A 7 -14.28 11.71 3.02
N LEU A 8 -13.83 11.97 4.25
CA LEU A 8 -12.49 11.64 4.70
C LEU A 8 -12.51 10.28 5.40
N GLN A 9 -11.74 9.33 4.88
CA GLN A 9 -11.49 8.04 5.54
C GLN A 9 -10.00 7.94 5.89
N ALA A 10 -9.71 7.47 7.11
CA ALA A 10 -8.35 7.14 7.55
C ALA A 10 -8.23 5.63 7.74
N VAL A 11 -7.06 5.08 7.39
CA VAL A 11 -6.72 3.67 7.59
C VAL A 11 -5.33 3.62 8.22
N ASP A 12 -5.25 3.00 9.39
CA ASP A 12 -3.97 2.75 10.06
C ASP A 12 -3.34 1.48 9.51
N THR A 13 -2.03 1.53 9.26
CA THR A 13 -1.23 0.38 8.86
C THR A 13 -0.31 -0.04 10.01
N GLU A 14 0.03 -1.33 10.08
CA GLU A 14 0.87 -1.87 11.15
C GLU A 14 2.35 -1.41 11.08
N LEU A 15 2.80 -0.97 9.91
CA LEU A 15 4.17 -0.54 9.62
C LEU A 15 4.13 0.85 8.97
N THR A 16 5.22 1.62 9.06
CA THR A 16 5.30 2.94 8.42
C THR A 16 5.14 2.84 6.91
N VAL A 17 4.19 3.61 6.36
CA VAL A 17 3.99 3.75 4.91
C VAL A 17 5.13 4.56 4.31
N ASP A 18 5.72 4.04 3.24
CA ASP A 18 6.83 4.66 2.53
C ASP A 18 6.43 5.07 1.10
N SER A 19 5.54 4.31 0.47
CA SER A 19 5.06 4.58 -0.90
C SER A 19 3.58 4.20 -1.07
N VAL A 20 2.85 4.96 -1.88
CA VAL A 20 1.45 4.72 -2.25
C VAL A 20 1.24 5.05 -3.72
N GLU A 21 0.49 4.21 -4.45
CA GLU A 21 0.30 4.35 -5.90
C GLU A 21 -1.10 3.90 -6.33
N TRP A 22 -1.82 4.79 -7.03
CA TRP A 22 -3.10 4.46 -7.65
C TRP A 22 -2.89 3.75 -8.98
N CYS A 23 -3.71 2.75 -9.27
CA CYS A 23 -3.65 2.07 -10.57
C CYS A 23 -4.06 3.05 -11.69
N PRO A 24 -3.25 3.24 -12.75
CA PRO A 24 -3.56 4.20 -13.81
C PRO A 24 -4.59 3.67 -14.83
N LEU A 25 -4.77 2.34 -14.90
CA LEU A 25 -5.61 1.67 -15.90
C LEU A 25 -7.09 2.03 -15.73
N ALA A 26 -7.75 2.44 -16.81
CA ALA A 26 -9.19 2.67 -16.82
C ALA A 26 -9.94 1.40 -16.37
N GLY A 27 -10.92 1.55 -15.49
CA GLY A 27 -11.62 0.42 -14.85
C GLY A 27 -10.96 -0.09 -13.57
N CYS A 28 -9.64 0.07 -13.40
CA CYS A 28 -8.91 -0.33 -12.18
C CYS A 28 -8.46 0.85 -11.31
N ARG A 29 -8.79 2.10 -11.67
CA ARG A 29 -8.42 3.32 -10.91
C ARG A 29 -8.92 3.38 -9.47
N HIS A 30 -9.84 2.48 -9.12
CA HIS A 30 -10.29 2.26 -7.75
C HIS A 30 -9.24 1.53 -6.89
N LEU A 31 -8.21 0.94 -7.48
CA LEU A 31 -7.17 0.20 -6.76
C LEU A 31 -6.03 1.12 -6.31
N LEU A 32 -5.65 0.97 -5.05
CA LEU A 32 -4.52 1.67 -4.42
C LEU A 32 -3.53 0.64 -3.87
N ALA A 33 -2.30 0.68 -4.34
CA ALA A 33 -1.19 -0.05 -3.73
C ALA A 33 -0.58 0.80 -2.61
N CYS A 34 -0.23 0.18 -1.49
CA CYS A 34 0.43 0.81 -0.36
C CYS A 34 1.56 -0.08 0.14
N GLY A 35 2.78 0.45 0.08
CA GLY A 35 4.01 -0.23 0.45
C GLY A 35 4.54 0.34 1.76
N THR A 36 4.93 -0.56 2.67
CA THR A 36 5.50 -0.18 3.97
C THR A 36 6.94 -0.63 4.11
N TYR A 37 7.67 0.12 4.92
CA TYR A 37 9.05 -0.20 5.29
C TYR A 37 9.35 0.32 6.69
N GLN A 38 9.87 -0.58 7.53
CA GLN A 38 10.32 -0.24 8.88
C GLN A 38 11.58 -1.01 9.23
N LEU A 39 12.53 -0.33 9.88
CA LEU A 39 13.69 -0.97 10.50
C LEU A 39 13.34 -1.35 11.93
N TRP A 40 13.37 -2.64 12.22
CA TRP A 40 13.15 -3.17 13.55
C TRP A 40 14.48 -3.56 14.20
N LYS A 41 14.70 -3.06 15.42
CA LYS A 41 15.80 -3.46 16.29
C LYS A 41 15.20 -4.17 17.50
N PRO A 42 15.44 -5.47 17.69
CA PRO A 42 14.90 -6.19 18.84
C PRO A 42 15.51 -5.64 20.13
N GLU A 43 14.65 -5.28 21.10
CA GLU A 43 15.11 -4.94 22.44
C GLU A 43 15.76 -6.18 23.08
N GLY A 44 16.98 -6.01 23.61
CA GLY A 44 17.73 -7.10 24.28
C GLY A 44 18.71 -7.89 23.39
N ARG A 45 18.89 -7.55 22.11
CA ARG A 45 20.03 -8.04 21.31
C ARG A 45 21.23 -7.08 21.46
N PRO A 46 22.48 -7.57 21.29
CA PRO A 46 23.64 -6.68 21.21
C PRO A 46 23.39 -5.62 20.12
N ALA A 47 23.70 -4.35 20.44
CA ALA A 47 23.47 -3.21 19.54
C ALA A 47 24.20 -3.32 18.18
N ASP A 48 25.11 -4.30 18.05
CA ASP A 48 25.93 -4.55 16.87
C ASP A 48 25.29 -5.48 15.82
N GLY A 49 24.11 -6.03 16.09
CA GLY A 49 23.36 -6.78 15.08
C GLY A 49 22.76 -5.87 14.00
N PRO A 50 22.79 -6.25 12.70
CA PRO A 50 22.14 -5.45 11.67
C PRO A 50 20.63 -5.36 11.95
N PRO A 51 20.00 -4.19 11.72
CA PRO A 51 18.57 -4.04 11.91
C PRO A 51 17.80 -4.94 10.94
N VAL A 52 16.70 -5.51 11.41
CA VAL A 52 15.80 -6.34 10.59
C VAL A 52 14.89 -5.41 9.78
N ARG A 53 14.75 -5.69 8.49
CA ARG A 53 13.81 -4.97 7.62
C ARG A 53 12.46 -5.66 7.67
N LEU A 54 11.42 -4.90 7.96
CA LEU A 54 10.04 -5.33 7.90
C LEU A 54 9.33 -4.51 6.81
N GLY A 55 8.52 -5.19 6.00
CA GLY A 55 7.73 -4.57 4.96
C GLY A 55 6.45 -5.33 4.70
N ARG A 56 5.50 -4.65 4.07
CA ARG A 56 4.25 -5.24 3.64
C ARG A 56 3.73 -4.48 2.43
N LEU A 57 3.17 -5.23 1.50
CA LEU A 57 2.39 -4.69 0.41
C LEU A 57 0.91 -4.87 0.72
N TYR A 58 0.16 -3.78 0.71
CA TYR A 58 -1.29 -3.75 0.83
C TYR A 58 -1.89 -3.35 -0.52
N LEU A 59 -3.01 -3.98 -0.87
CA LEU A 59 -3.86 -3.57 -1.98
C LEU A 59 -5.22 -3.18 -1.41
N TYR A 60 -5.62 -1.93 -1.65
CA TYR A 60 -6.92 -1.41 -1.28
C TYR A 60 -7.79 -1.19 -2.52
N SER A 61 -9.10 -1.30 -2.34
CA SER A 61 -10.11 -0.92 -3.33
C SER A 61 -10.96 0.21 -2.77
N CYS A 62 -11.03 1.33 -3.49
CA CYS A 62 -11.82 2.51 -3.18
C CYS A 62 -13.07 2.54 -4.07
N ASN A 63 -14.24 2.23 -3.50
CA ASN A 63 -15.51 2.31 -4.20
C ASN A 63 -16.41 3.35 -3.54
N GLU A 64 -16.63 4.48 -4.21
CA GLU A 64 -17.47 5.58 -3.70
C GLU A 64 -18.92 5.16 -3.42
N ASP A 65 -19.43 4.14 -4.12
CA ASP A 65 -20.78 3.60 -3.88
C ASP A 65 -20.86 2.86 -2.53
N ARG A 66 -19.71 2.48 -1.94
CA ARG A 66 -19.62 1.83 -0.63
C ARG A 66 -19.46 2.85 0.50
N SER A 67 -20.36 3.82 0.56
CA SER A 67 -20.48 4.73 1.72
C SER A 67 -20.97 3.95 2.96
N PRO A 68 -20.40 4.15 4.17
CA PRO A 68 -19.47 5.22 4.56
C PRO A 68 -17.98 4.87 4.51
N CYS A 69 -17.60 3.65 4.10
CA CYS A 69 -16.20 3.19 4.09
C CYS A 69 -15.79 2.75 2.68
N PRO A 70 -15.57 3.71 1.76
CA PRO A 70 -15.28 3.40 0.36
C PRO A 70 -13.97 2.62 0.19
N LEU A 71 -12.98 2.81 1.07
CA LEU A 71 -11.68 2.17 0.97
C LEU A 71 -11.61 0.90 1.82
N VAL A 72 -11.41 -0.25 1.18
CA VAL A 72 -11.32 -1.57 1.82
C VAL A 72 -10.03 -2.29 1.45
N GLU A 73 -9.39 -2.96 2.42
CA GLU A 73 -8.23 -3.82 2.14
C GLU A 73 -8.72 -5.08 1.39
N VAL A 74 -8.13 -5.35 0.23
CA VAL A 74 -8.45 -6.49 -0.63
C VAL A 74 -7.39 -7.59 -0.48
N GLN A 75 -6.12 -7.18 -0.32
CA GLN A 75 -5.01 -8.12 -0.20
C GLN A 75 -3.89 -7.52 0.64
N ARG A 76 -3.17 -8.41 1.35
CA ARG A 76 -1.88 -8.09 1.99
C ARG A 76 -0.84 -9.18 1.73
N ARG A 77 0.43 -8.78 1.67
CA ARG A 77 1.57 -9.70 1.55
C ARG A 77 2.79 -9.17 2.29
N ASP A 78 3.33 -9.97 3.21
CA ASP A 78 4.57 -9.65 3.92
C ASP A 78 5.78 -9.71 2.99
N THR A 79 6.69 -8.73 3.14
CA THR A 79 7.94 -8.61 2.38
C THR A 79 9.05 -8.05 3.29
N PRO A 80 10.33 -8.10 2.90
CA PRO A 80 11.40 -7.49 3.71
C PRO A 80 11.30 -5.96 3.80
N ALA A 81 10.98 -5.28 2.70
CA ALA A 81 10.74 -3.83 2.62
C ALA A 81 10.19 -3.51 1.23
N ILE A 82 9.24 -2.58 1.10
CA ILE A 82 8.84 -1.99 -0.18
C ILE A 82 9.36 -0.55 -0.23
N LEU A 83 10.23 -0.24 -1.20
CA LEU A 83 10.81 1.10 -1.36
C LEU A 83 10.14 1.89 -2.49
N ASP A 84 9.71 1.20 -3.53
CA ASP A 84 9.04 1.80 -4.68
C ASP A 84 8.10 0.77 -5.31
N MET A 85 7.04 1.25 -5.94
CA MET A 85 6.04 0.45 -6.61
C MET A 85 5.64 1.12 -7.91
N LYS A 86 5.37 0.33 -8.94
CA LYS A 86 4.89 0.87 -10.20
C LYS A 86 3.89 -0.06 -10.86
N TRP A 87 2.76 0.51 -11.27
CA TRP A 87 1.78 -0.19 -12.06
C TRP A 87 2.26 -0.30 -13.50
N TYR A 88 2.15 -1.51 -14.05
CA TYR A 88 2.36 -1.78 -15.47
C TYR A 88 1.04 -2.18 -16.11
N THR A 89 0.76 -1.57 -17.26
CA THR A 89 -0.46 -1.80 -18.03
C THR A 89 -0.09 -2.15 -19.46
N PHE A 90 -0.64 -3.22 -20.00
CA PHE A 90 -0.34 -3.67 -21.36
C PHE A 90 -1.61 -4.08 -22.10
N GLY A 91 -2.03 -3.26 -23.06
CA GLY A 91 -3.28 -3.48 -23.80
C GLY A 91 -4.47 -3.69 -22.86
N ASP A 92 -5.22 -4.77 -23.07
CA ASP A 92 -6.38 -5.17 -22.27
C ASP A 92 -6.04 -6.16 -21.15
N SER A 93 -4.75 -6.40 -20.85
CA SER A 93 -4.38 -7.30 -19.76
C SER A 93 -4.74 -6.69 -18.40
N PRO A 94 -5.01 -7.51 -17.36
CA PRO A 94 -5.05 -7.02 -15.99
C PRO A 94 -3.79 -6.22 -15.65
N PRO A 95 -3.91 -5.17 -14.81
CA PRO A 95 -2.74 -4.40 -14.42
C PRO A 95 -1.85 -5.26 -13.51
N TRP A 96 -0.54 -5.16 -13.72
CA TRP A 96 0.45 -5.82 -12.87
C TRP A 96 1.14 -4.78 -12.00
N LEU A 97 1.46 -5.14 -10.77
CA LEU A 97 2.22 -4.28 -9.86
C LEU A 97 3.63 -4.84 -9.72
N GLU A 98 4.61 -4.07 -10.18
CA GLU A 98 6.03 -4.33 -9.90
C GLU A 98 6.46 -3.49 -8.70
N PHE A 99 7.35 -4.03 -7.87
CA PHE A 99 7.83 -3.34 -6.67
C PHE A 99 9.28 -3.66 -6.36
N VAL A 100 10.00 -2.65 -5.87
CA VAL A 100 11.41 -2.74 -5.49
C VAL A 100 11.50 -3.09 -4.01
N MET A 101 12.17 -4.21 -3.73
CA MET A 101 12.43 -4.67 -2.36
C MET A 101 13.86 -4.45 -1.93
N LYS A 102 14.04 -4.25 -0.62
CA LYS A 102 15.37 -4.31 0.02
C LYS A 102 15.37 -5.42 1.06
N THR A 103 16.09 -6.50 0.76
CA THR A 103 16.31 -7.66 1.63
C THR A 103 17.40 -7.40 2.65
#